data_AF-A0A177GCK8-F1
#
_entry.id   AF-A0A177GCK8-F1
#
_cell.length_a   1.000
_cell.length_b   1.000
_cell.length_c   1.000
_cell.angle_alpha   90.00
_cell.angle_beta   90.00
_cell.angle_gamma   90.00
#
_symmetry.space_group_name_H-M   'P 1'
#
loop_
_entity.id
_entity.type
_entity.pdbx_description
1 polymer ?
#
loop_
_entity_poly.entity_id
_entity_poly.type
_entity_poly.pdbx_seq_one_letter_code
_entity_poly.pdbx_strand_id
1 'polypeptide(L)'
;MAGAALLAGASVVATRAYAKLPGTGQDTHSEELAMVMPRQAFPEGDDIPLPKPLSPEVSTQIKSIFRLQRQGAFAEAITSTTRLTDATLLGDIEADRYLNPSYHPGATELRDWLKKYVSYADAAAIWARLAALPQHGGPLPPVPVSTHLAPDHTSIPADPLTLDFTRNPLLDRTLRERTGWGLKGVHSALHLITATPGMTPAYAAQLQAETAQAMLNVGETDVALEISQTAVEGSRNKNALAGLCGRTGPVAAGGV
;
A
#
# COMPACT_ATOMS: atom_id res chain seq x y z
N MET A 1 20.40 -43.62 -18.92
CA MET A 1 21.21 -42.59 -18.23
C MET A 1 20.33 -41.37 -18.06
N ALA A 2 19.66 -41.25 -16.91
CA ALA A 2 18.72 -40.17 -16.61
C ALA A 2 19.42 -39.12 -15.73
N GLY A 3 19.35 -37.84 -16.12
CA GLY A 3 19.88 -36.72 -15.34
C GLY A 3 18.74 -36.00 -14.61
N ALA A 4 18.75 -36.07 -13.29
CA ALA A 4 17.84 -35.35 -12.40
C ALA A 4 18.49 -34.02 -11.98
N ALA A 5 17.81 -32.89 -12.24
CA ALA A 5 18.19 -31.58 -11.76
C ALA A 5 17.47 -31.28 -10.43
N LEU A 6 18.22 -31.19 -9.34
CA LEU A 6 17.74 -30.83 -8.00
C LEU A 6 17.91 -29.31 -7.79
N LEU A 7 16.79 -28.61 -7.62
CA LEU A 7 16.76 -27.21 -7.19
C LEU A 7 16.92 -27.15 -5.66
N ALA A 8 18.00 -26.51 -5.20
CA ALA A 8 18.28 -26.27 -3.80
C ALA A 8 17.38 -25.13 -3.26
N GLY A 9 16.53 -25.44 -2.29
CA GLY A 9 15.78 -24.45 -1.53
C GLY A 9 16.67 -23.78 -0.48
N ALA A 10 16.67 -22.45 -0.43
CA ALA A 10 17.33 -21.68 0.61
C ALA A 10 16.45 -21.69 1.88
N SER A 11 16.88 -22.42 2.90
CA SER A 11 16.32 -22.33 4.26
C SER A 11 16.92 -21.12 4.97
N VAL A 12 16.07 -20.16 5.36
CA VAL A 12 16.48 -19.05 6.23
C VAL A 12 16.54 -19.58 7.66
N VAL A 13 17.76 -19.74 8.18
CA VAL A 13 17.99 -20.03 9.61
C VAL A 13 17.84 -18.73 10.39
N ALA A 14 16.82 -18.65 11.24
CA ALA A 14 16.71 -17.58 12.23
C ALA A 14 17.79 -17.79 13.32
N THR A 15 18.89 -17.05 13.25
CA THR A 15 19.88 -17.03 14.33
C THR A 15 19.33 -16.31 15.54
N ARG A 16 19.10 -17.06 16.63
CA ARG A 16 18.80 -16.55 17.97
C ARG A 16 20.06 -15.88 18.53
N ALA A 17 20.09 -14.54 18.55
CA ALA A 17 21.17 -13.81 19.19
C ALA A 17 21.07 -13.94 20.72
N TYR A 18 22.06 -14.59 21.34
CA TYR A 18 22.28 -14.53 22.79
C TYR A 18 22.99 -13.21 23.11
N ALA A 19 22.30 -12.29 23.78
CA ALA A 19 22.93 -11.09 24.32
C ALA A 19 23.83 -11.45 25.50
N LYS A 20 25.11 -11.10 25.42
CA LYS A 20 26.11 -11.20 26.48
C LYS A 20 25.85 -10.09 27.51
N LEU A 21 25.74 -10.42 28.80
CA LEU A 21 25.54 -9.43 29.87
C LEU A 21 26.74 -8.45 29.94
N PRO A 22 26.52 -7.13 30.12
CA PRO A 22 27.60 -6.18 30.39
C PRO A 22 28.08 -6.31 31.84
N GLY A 23 29.40 -6.21 32.02
CA GLY A 23 30.05 -6.13 33.34
C GLY A 23 29.80 -4.78 34.00
N THR A 24 29.85 -4.78 35.33
CA THR A 24 29.67 -3.62 36.22
C THR A 24 30.76 -2.57 36.02
N GLY A 25 30.40 -1.44 35.41
CA GLY A 25 31.18 -0.21 35.36
C GLY A 25 30.25 0.96 35.66
N GLN A 26 30.57 1.74 36.69
CA GLN A 26 29.84 2.93 37.11
C GLN A 26 30.01 4.05 36.07
N ASP A 27 28.97 4.33 35.30
CA ASP A 27 28.78 5.61 34.62
C ASP A 27 27.41 6.17 34.99
N THR A 28 27.42 7.22 35.81
CA THR A 28 26.24 7.98 36.23
C THR A 28 25.85 8.95 35.13
N HIS A 29 25.25 8.44 34.07
CA HIS A 29 24.25 9.15 33.27
C HIS A 29 23.16 8.12 33.02
N SER A 30 22.03 8.29 33.71
CA SER A 30 20.87 7.43 33.59
C SER A 30 20.42 7.36 32.14
N GLU A 31 20.87 6.31 31.47
CA GLU A 31 20.34 5.84 30.21
C GLU A 31 18.87 5.51 30.49
N GLU A 32 17.97 6.44 30.15
CA GLU A 32 16.56 6.12 29.97
C GLU A 32 16.42 5.28 28.70
N LEU A 33 17.05 4.10 28.71
CA LEU A 33 16.74 3.02 27.80
C LEU A 33 15.38 2.50 28.26
N ALA A 34 14.33 3.15 27.78
CA ALA A 34 13.01 2.58 27.76
C ALA A 34 13.15 1.20 27.09
N MET A 35 13.17 0.15 27.90
CA MET A 35 13.16 -1.22 27.43
C MET A 35 11.89 -1.36 26.59
N VAL A 36 12.03 -1.30 25.27
CA VAL A 36 11.00 -1.72 24.33
C VAL A 36 10.91 -3.22 24.52
N MET A 37 10.14 -3.64 25.52
CA MET A 37 9.68 -5.01 25.59
C MET A 37 9.02 -5.25 24.24
N PRO A 38 9.47 -6.25 23.46
CA PRO A 38 8.73 -6.64 22.27
C PRO A 38 7.33 -6.96 22.79
N ARG A 39 6.35 -6.13 22.43
CA ARG A 39 4.95 -6.49 22.62
C ARG A 39 4.82 -7.81 21.89
N GLN A 40 4.69 -8.90 22.63
CA GLN A 40 4.30 -10.17 22.06
C GLN A 40 2.97 -9.90 21.39
N ALA A 41 3.00 -9.78 20.05
CA ALA A 41 1.85 -9.32 19.28
C ALA A 41 0.68 -10.30 19.38
N PHE A 42 0.94 -11.52 19.84
CA PHE A 42 -0.04 -12.59 19.99
C PHE A 42 0.32 -13.41 21.24
N PRO A 43 -0.66 -13.83 22.06
CA PRO A 43 -0.43 -14.81 23.12
C PRO A 43 0.17 -16.08 22.51
N GLU A 44 1.20 -16.65 23.13
CA GLU A 44 1.83 -17.91 22.72
C GLU A 44 0.75 -19.00 22.54
N GLY A 45 0.56 -19.49 21.31
CA GLY A 45 -0.11 -20.77 21.09
C GLY A 45 -1.17 -20.84 19.99
N ASP A 46 -1.63 -19.72 19.43
CA ASP A 46 -2.49 -19.76 18.23
C ASP A 46 -1.69 -19.24 17.03
N ASP A 47 -1.20 -20.17 16.21
CA ASP A 47 -0.81 -19.87 14.84
C ASP A 47 -2.04 -19.31 14.12
N ILE A 48 -2.23 -17.99 14.15
CA ILE A 48 -3.27 -17.33 13.34
C ILE A 48 -3.00 -17.77 11.91
N PRO A 49 -3.90 -18.56 11.29
CA PRO A 49 -3.65 -19.07 9.95
C PRO A 49 -3.65 -17.87 9.01
N LEU A 50 -2.47 -17.44 8.60
CA LEU A 50 -2.33 -16.37 7.63
C LEU A 50 -3.01 -16.82 6.33
N PRO A 51 -3.73 -15.92 5.65
CA PRO A 51 -4.31 -16.25 4.36
C PRO A 51 -3.20 -16.70 3.41
N LYS A 52 -3.37 -17.89 2.83
CA LYS A 52 -2.40 -18.43 1.89
C LYS A 52 -2.42 -17.57 0.62
N PRO A 53 -1.26 -17.09 0.14
CA PRO A 53 -1.22 -16.38 -1.13
C PRO A 53 -1.67 -17.30 -2.26
N LEU A 54 -2.28 -16.71 -3.28
CA LEU A 54 -2.63 -17.42 -4.52
C LEU A 54 -1.36 -18.03 -5.15
N SER A 55 -1.53 -19.15 -5.85
CA SER A 55 -0.40 -19.75 -6.57
C SER A 55 0.14 -18.78 -7.63
N PRO A 56 1.46 -18.81 -7.93
CA PRO A 56 2.05 -17.92 -8.93
C PRO A 56 1.38 -18.01 -10.30
N GLU A 57 0.98 -19.23 -10.71
CA GLU A 57 0.27 -19.50 -11.95
C GLU A 57 -1.10 -18.80 -12.00
N VAL A 58 -1.93 -19.03 -10.97
CA VAL A 58 -3.26 -18.40 -10.87
C VAL A 58 -3.15 -16.89 -10.81
N SER A 59 -2.20 -16.36 -10.01
CA SER A 59 -1.99 -14.91 -9.91
C SER A 59 -1.59 -14.28 -11.26
N THR A 60 -0.80 -14.99 -12.07
CA THR A 60 -0.38 -14.53 -13.40
C THR A 60 -1.56 -14.52 -14.37
N GLN A 61 -2.39 -15.56 -14.35
CA GLN A 61 -3.60 -15.63 -15.16
C GLN A 61 -4.57 -14.49 -14.80
N ILE A 62 -4.81 -14.25 -13.51
CA ILE A 62 -5.71 -13.19 -13.04
C ILE A 62 -5.17 -11.81 -13.43
N LYS A 63 -3.87 -11.55 -13.25
CA LYS A 63 -3.23 -10.30 -13.71
C LYS A 63 -3.43 -10.07 -15.22
N SER A 64 -3.36 -11.14 -16.02
CA SER A 64 -3.59 -11.06 -17.46
C SER A 64 -5.03 -10.69 -17.81
N ILE A 65 -6.02 -11.21 -17.07
CA ILE A 65 -7.45 -10.90 -17.25
C ILE A 65 -7.70 -9.42 -16.98
N PHE A 66 -7.22 -8.89 -15.86
CA PHE A 66 -7.37 -7.46 -15.56
C PHE A 66 -6.68 -6.57 -16.59
N ARG A 67 -5.55 -7.01 -17.16
CA ARG A 67 -4.90 -6.29 -18.26
C ARG A 67 -5.78 -6.25 -19.51
N LEU A 68 -6.38 -7.38 -19.89
CA LEU A 68 -7.31 -7.46 -21.03
C LEU A 68 -8.55 -6.56 -20.81
N GLN A 69 -9.11 -6.54 -19.61
CA GLN A 69 -10.23 -5.67 -19.25
C GLN A 69 -9.86 -4.18 -19.36
N ARG A 70 -8.70 -3.77 -18.86
CA ARG A 70 -8.20 -2.38 -19.02
C ARG A 70 -7.97 -1.98 -20.48
N GLN A 71 -7.63 -2.95 -21.34
CA GLN A 71 -7.45 -2.73 -22.78
C GLN A 71 -8.78 -2.73 -23.56
N GLY A 72 -9.91 -3.05 -22.92
CA GLY A 72 -11.20 -3.20 -23.58
C GLY A 72 -11.37 -4.51 -24.35
N ALA A 73 -10.42 -5.45 -24.24
CA ALA A 73 -10.46 -6.77 -24.87
C ALA A 73 -11.37 -7.74 -24.08
N PHE A 74 -12.65 -7.37 -23.91
CA PHE A 74 -13.57 -8.05 -23.00
C PHE A 74 -13.89 -9.49 -23.40
N ALA A 75 -13.97 -9.80 -24.70
CA ALA A 75 -14.24 -11.15 -25.17
C ALA A 75 -13.11 -12.13 -24.80
N GLU A 76 -11.86 -11.68 -24.95
CA GLU A 76 -10.68 -12.43 -24.53
C GLU A 76 -10.65 -12.57 -23.00
N ALA A 77 -10.91 -11.47 -22.28
CA ALA A 77 -10.97 -11.49 -20.82
C ALA A 77 -12.01 -12.50 -20.30
N ILE A 78 -13.24 -12.49 -20.84
CA ILE A 78 -14.31 -13.43 -20.51
C ILE A 78 -13.86 -14.88 -20.75
N THR A 79 -13.24 -15.14 -21.91
CA THR A 79 -12.74 -16.48 -22.27
C THR A 79 -11.61 -16.93 -21.33
N SER A 80 -10.75 -16.02 -20.89
CA SER A 80 -9.70 -16.31 -19.91
C SER A 80 -10.27 -16.54 -18.51
N THR A 81 -11.34 -15.82 -18.12
CA THR A 81 -12.04 -16.01 -16.84
C THR A 81 -12.71 -17.38 -16.76
N THR A 82 -13.34 -17.88 -17.82
CA THR A 82 -14.01 -19.21 -17.81
C THR A 82 -13.03 -20.37 -17.66
N ARG A 83 -11.74 -20.14 -17.93
CA ARG A 83 -10.66 -21.13 -17.78
C ARG A 83 -9.98 -21.08 -16.41
N LEU A 84 -10.39 -20.17 -15.52
CA LEU A 84 -9.84 -20.13 -14.17
C LEU A 84 -10.27 -21.38 -13.40
N THR A 85 -9.30 -22.05 -12.79
CA THR A 85 -9.51 -23.19 -11.90
C THR A 85 -9.91 -22.74 -10.49
N ASP A 86 -9.50 -21.54 -10.10
CA ASP A 86 -9.77 -20.92 -8.80
C ASP A 86 -10.77 -19.77 -8.97
N ALA A 87 -11.93 -19.88 -8.31
CA ALA A 87 -13.01 -18.90 -8.35
C ALA A 87 -12.92 -17.84 -7.24
N THR A 88 -11.85 -17.84 -6.43
CA THR A 88 -11.73 -16.96 -5.25
C THR A 88 -11.89 -15.47 -5.60
N LEU A 89 -11.33 -15.03 -6.73
CA LEU A 89 -11.42 -13.62 -7.19
C LEU A 89 -12.45 -13.41 -8.31
N LEU A 90 -13.37 -14.36 -8.54
CA LEU A 90 -14.34 -14.24 -9.63
C LEU A 90 -15.25 -13.02 -9.44
N GLY A 91 -15.70 -12.75 -8.21
CA GLY A 91 -16.53 -11.59 -7.89
C GLY A 91 -15.83 -10.27 -8.22
N ASP A 92 -14.55 -10.14 -7.87
CA ASP A 92 -13.74 -8.95 -8.13
C ASP A 92 -13.45 -8.76 -9.63
N ILE A 93 -13.17 -9.85 -10.35
CA ILE A 93 -12.94 -9.82 -11.81
C ILE A 93 -14.21 -9.39 -12.55
N GLU A 94 -15.38 -9.89 -12.12
CA GLU A 94 -16.66 -9.48 -12.68
C GLU A 94 -16.99 -8.02 -12.33
N ALA A 95 -16.71 -7.59 -11.10
CA ALA A 95 -16.91 -6.22 -10.67
C ALA A 95 -16.08 -5.22 -11.47
N ASP A 96 -14.77 -5.47 -11.66
CA ASP A 96 -13.90 -4.61 -12.48
C ASP A 96 -14.45 -4.46 -13.91
N ARG A 97 -14.87 -5.58 -14.53
CA ARG A 97 -15.52 -5.55 -15.85
C ARG A 97 -16.82 -4.74 -15.83
N TYR A 98 -17.69 -4.96 -14.85
CA TYR A 98 -18.99 -4.31 -14.75
C TYR A 98 -18.93 -2.87 -14.26
N LEU A 99 -17.79 -2.38 -13.80
CA LEU A 99 -17.59 -0.97 -13.46
C LEU A 99 -16.75 -0.24 -14.51
N ASN A 100 -16.14 -0.97 -15.44
CA ASN A 100 -15.39 -0.38 -16.54
C ASN A 100 -16.29 0.50 -17.44
N PRO A 101 -15.88 1.75 -17.75
CA PRO A 101 -16.65 2.66 -18.61
C PRO A 101 -16.86 2.14 -20.04
N SER A 102 -15.94 1.33 -20.56
CA SER A 102 -15.99 0.81 -21.93
C SER A 102 -16.85 -0.46 -22.05
N TYR A 103 -17.21 -1.10 -20.93
CA TYR A 103 -18.10 -2.25 -20.90
C TYR A 103 -19.52 -1.81 -20.52
N HIS A 104 -20.52 -2.40 -21.17
CA HIS A 104 -21.92 -2.08 -20.96
C HIS A 104 -22.65 -3.33 -20.45
N PRO A 105 -22.68 -3.56 -19.13
CA PRO A 105 -23.32 -4.75 -18.56
C PRO A 105 -24.84 -4.65 -18.70
N GLY A 106 -25.47 -5.81 -18.93
CA GLY A 106 -26.92 -5.93 -18.91
C GLY A 106 -27.49 -5.91 -17.49
N ALA A 107 -28.78 -5.55 -17.36
CA ALA A 107 -29.45 -5.57 -16.06
C ALA A 107 -29.42 -6.96 -15.39
N THR A 108 -29.55 -8.03 -16.18
CA THR A 108 -29.50 -9.41 -15.66
C THR A 108 -28.14 -9.73 -15.04
N GLU A 109 -27.03 -9.37 -15.69
CA GLU A 109 -25.67 -9.62 -15.20
C GLU A 109 -25.43 -8.92 -13.85
N LEU A 110 -25.83 -7.64 -13.74
CA LEU A 110 -25.68 -6.86 -12.51
C LEU A 110 -26.51 -7.44 -11.37
N ARG A 111 -27.74 -7.88 -11.66
CA ARG A 111 -28.62 -8.51 -10.67
C ARG A 111 -28.08 -9.84 -10.18
N ASP A 112 -27.58 -10.68 -11.09
CA ASP A 112 -27.00 -11.96 -10.75
C ASP A 112 -25.72 -11.81 -9.92
N TRP A 113 -24.91 -10.80 -10.24
CA TRP A 113 -23.73 -10.44 -9.44
C TRP A 113 -24.15 -9.99 -8.04
N LEU A 114 -25.09 -9.06 -7.91
CA LEU A 114 -25.57 -8.54 -6.62
C LEU A 114 -26.19 -9.64 -5.75
N LYS A 115 -26.83 -10.64 -6.36
CA LYS A 115 -27.36 -11.79 -5.63
C LYS A 115 -26.26 -12.64 -4.98
N LYS A 116 -25.09 -12.73 -5.61
CA LYS A 116 -23.96 -13.56 -5.14
C LYS A 116 -22.99 -12.80 -4.24
N TYR A 117 -22.77 -11.52 -4.52
CA TYR A 117 -21.67 -10.72 -3.95
C TYR A 117 -22.16 -9.44 -3.25
N VAL A 118 -23.35 -9.46 -2.65
CA VAL A 118 -23.96 -8.28 -1.99
C VAL A 118 -23.10 -7.65 -0.89
N SER A 119 -22.24 -8.45 -0.25
CA SER A 119 -21.35 -8.02 0.85
C SER A 119 -19.99 -7.51 0.38
N TYR A 120 -19.72 -7.51 -0.92
CA TYR A 120 -18.44 -7.05 -1.46
C TYR A 120 -18.39 -5.51 -1.44
N ALA A 121 -17.18 -4.96 -1.37
CA ALA A 121 -16.98 -3.51 -1.35
C ALA A 121 -17.62 -2.81 -2.57
N ASP A 122 -17.57 -3.44 -3.74
CA ASP A 122 -18.08 -2.91 -4.99
C ASP A 122 -19.61 -3.01 -5.14
N ALA A 123 -20.31 -3.67 -4.21
CA ALA A 123 -21.73 -3.92 -4.34
C ALA A 123 -22.56 -2.64 -4.43
N ALA A 124 -22.20 -1.59 -3.69
CA ALA A 124 -22.87 -0.30 -3.76
C ALA A 124 -22.70 0.36 -5.14
N ALA A 125 -21.52 0.27 -5.74
CA ALA A 125 -21.25 0.83 -7.06
C ALA A 125 -22.01 0.07 -8.16
N ILE A 126 -22.04 -1.27 -8.08
CA ILE A 126 -22.78 -2.12 -9.02
C ILE A 126 -24.30 -1.91 -8.89
N TRP A 127 -24.81 -1.77 -7.66
CA TRP A 127 -26.20 -1.40 -7.42
C TRP A 127 -26.55 -0.05 -8.04
N ALA A 128 -25.69 0.96 -7.87
CA ALA A 128 -25.90 2.27 -8.47
C ALA A 128 -25.91 2.20 -10.00
N ARG A 129 -25.05 1.37 -10.60
CA ARG A 129 -25.04 1.15 -12.05
C ARG A 129 -26.33 0.48 -12.53
N LEU A 130 -26.86 -0.50 -11.79
CA LEU A 130 -28.16 -1.10 -12.09
C LEU A 130 -29.31 -0.08 -11.98
N ALA A 131 -29.32 0.74 -10.93
CA ALA A 131 -30.35 1.76 -10.71
C ALA A 131 -30.35 2.85 -11.81
N ALA A 132 -29.20 3.14 -12.40
CA ALA A 132 -29.07 4.08 -13.51
C ALA A 132 -29.57 3.53 -14.86
N LEU A 133 -29.78 2.22 -14.99
CA LEU A 133 -30.27 1.64 -16.24
C LEU A 133 -31.76 1.94 -16.46
N PRO A 134 -32.17 2.36 -17.68
CA PRO A 134 -33.56 2.65 -17.98
C PRO A 134 -34.45 1.40 -17.93
N GLN A 135 -33.88 0.23 -18.24
CA GLN A 135 -34.56 -1.07 -18.14
C GLN A 135 -33.78 -2.00 -17.21
N HIS A 136 -33.95 -1.80 -15.91
CA HIS A 136 -33.29 -2.57 -14.85
C HIS A 136 -34.00 -3.92 -14.52
N GLY A 137 -34.96 -4.34 -15.36
CA GLY A 137 -35.46 -5.73 -15.39
C GLY A 137 -36.35 -6.15 -14.21
N GLY A 138 -37.00 -5.22 -13.52
CA GLY A 138 -37.90 -5.49 -12.40
C GLY A 138 -37.61 -4.57 -11.20
N PRO A 139 -38.22 -4.80 -10.02
CA PRO A 139 -37.97 -3.98 -8.85
C PRO A 139 -36.49 -4.02 -8.44
N LEU A 140 -35.97 -2.87 -8.04
CA LEU A 140 -34.59 -2.73 -7.57
C LEU A 140 -34.40 -3.56 -6.28
N PRO A 141 -33.28 -4.31 -6.16
CA PRO A 141 -32.94 -4.97 -4.90
C PRO A 141 -32.68 -3.93 -3.80
N PRO A 142 -32.77 -4.31 -2.51
CA PRO A 142 -32.42 -3.40 -1.42
C PRO A 142 -30.97 -2.91 -1.58
N VAL A 143 -30.72 -1.67 -1.17
CA VAL A 143 -29.38 -1.06 -1.24
C VAL A 143 -28.42 -1.87 -0.37
N PRO A 144 -27.27 -2.34 -0.91
CA PRO A 144 -26.28 -3.07 -0.13
C PRO A 144 -25.65 -2.16 0.93
N VAL A 145 -25.46 -2.69 2.12
CA VAL A 145 -24.75 -2.01 3.20
C VAL A 145 -23.27 -2.35 3.09
N SER A 146 -22.44 -1.36 2.74
CA SER A 146 -20.99 -1.52 2.77
C SER A 146 -20.52 -1.36 4.21
N THR A 147 -20.15 -2.47 4.86
CA THR A 147 -19.47 -2.43 6.15
C THR A 147 -18.04 -1.95 5.91
N HIS A 148 -17.83 -0.63 5.88
CA HIS A 148 -16.48 -0.10 5.93
C HIS A 148 -15.94 -0.43 7.33
N LEU A 149 -14.91 -1.27 7.41
CA LEU A 149 -14.12 -1.36 8.64
C LEU A 149 -13.44 0.00 8.78
N ALA A 150 -14.10 0.91 9.48
CA ALA A 150 -13.39 2.01 10.11
C ALA A 150 -12.29 1.36 10.95
N PRO A 151 -11.05 1.82 10.86
CA PRO A 151 -10.05 1.32 11.77
C PRO A 151 -10.52 1.61 13.19
N ASP A 152 -10.82 0.58 13.96
CA ASP A 152 -11.04 0.67 15.42
C ASP A 152 -9.70 0.85 16.15
N HIS A 153 -8.70 1.44 15.48
CA HIS A 153 -7.66 2.09 16.25
C HIS A 153 -8.31 3.33 16.83
N THR A 154 -8.19 3.53 18.14
CA THR A 154 -8.26 4.86 18.74
C THR A 154 -7.55 5.75 17.76
N SER A 155 -8.28 6.65 17.08
CA SER A 155 -7.65 7.72 16.33
C SER A 155 -6.62 8.24 17.30
N ILE A 156 -5.32 8.02 17.04
CA ILE A 156 -4.29 8.70 17.82
C ILE A 156 -4.80 10.12 17.75
N PRO A 157 -5.19 10.74 18.89
CA PRO A 157 -5.66 12.09 18.83
C PRO A 157 -4.59 12.76 17.99
N ALA A 158 -5.00 13.33 16.87
CA ALA A 158 -4.24 14.41 16.32
C ALA A 158 -4.36 15.47 17.41
N ASP A 159 -3.65 15.28 18.53
CA ASP A 159 -2.84 16.32 19.11
C ASP A 159 -2.19 16.88 17.86
N PRO A 160 -2.73 17.99 17.35
CA PRO A 160 -2.36 18.45 16.02
C PRO A 160 -0.86 18.51 16.13
N LEU A 161 -0.14 17.59 15.44
CA LEU A 161 1.31 17.59 15.39
C LEU A 161 1.59 19.05 15.20
N THR A 162 2.09 19.75 16.22
CA THR A 162 2.18 21.20 16.17
C THR A 162 3.01 21.40 14.93
N LEU A 163 2.35 21.81 13.86
CA LEU A 163 3.00 21.87 12.57
C LEU A 163 3.90 23.06 12.82
N ASP A 164 5.18 22.80 13.09
CA ASP A 164 6.21 23.81 13.36
C ASP A 164 6.46 24.66 12.08
N PHE A 165 5.51 24.63 11.14
CA PHE A 165 5.51 25.26 9.85
C PHE A 165 4.09 25.55 9.37
N THR A 166 3.96 26.63 8.59
CA THR A 166 2.75 26.98 7.85
C THR A 166 2.81 26.37 6.46
N ARG A 167 1.76 25.65 6.03
CA ARG A 167 1.68 25.08 4.67
C ARG A 167 1.36 26.15 3.62
N ASN A 168 1.99 26.03 2.46
CA ASN A 168 1.69 26.80 1.26
C ASN A 168 0.99 25.91 0.21
N PRO A 169 -0.32 26.08 -0.03
CA PRO A 169 -1.09 25.17 -0.89
C PRO A 169 -0.66 25.21 -2.37
N LEU A 170 -0.14 26.35 -2.86
CA LEU A 170 0.35 26.47 -4.24
C LEU A 170 1.66 25.69 -4.43
N LEU A 171 2.55 25.77 -3.43
CA LEU A 171 3.79 25.00 -3.44
C LEU A 171 3.50 23.51 -3.35
N ASP A 172 2.64 23.08 -2.43
CA ASP A 172 2.22 21.69 -2.27
C ASP A 172 1.65 21.10 -3.57
N ARG A 173 0.80 21.88 -4.27
CA ARG A 173 0.23 21.45 -5.56
C ARG A 173 1.31 21.33 -6.64
N THR A 174 2.18 22.34 -6.76
CA THR A 174 3.26 22.35 -7.76
C THR A 174 4.24 21.20 -7.53
N LEU A 175 4.54 20.90 -6.27
CA LEU A 175 5.40 19.79 -5.89
C LEU A 175 4.77 18.46 -6.29
N ARG A 176 3.49 18.22 -5.95
CA ARG A 176 2.77 17.00 -6.38
C ARG A 176 2.75 16.81 -7.89
N GLU A 177 2.51 17.89 -8.63
CA GLU A 177 2.50 17.85 -10.09
C GLU A 177 3.87 17.45 -10.66
N ARG A 178 4.96 18.07 -10.17
CA ARG A 178 6.32 17.74 -10.59
C ARG A 178 6.72 16.32 -10.21
N THR A 179 6.40 15.87 -9.01
CA THR A 179 6.67 14.48 -8.57
C THR A 179 6.00 13.45 -9.47
N GLY A 180 4.85 13.79 -10.07
CA GLY A 180 4.15 12.95 -11.04
C GLY A 180 4.87 12.74 -12.38
N TRP A 181 5.89 13.55 -12.72
CA TRP A 181 6.65 13.42 -13.97
C TRP A 181 7.80 12.39 -13.90
N GLY A 182 7.81 11.56 -12.86
CA GLY A 182 8.86 10.56 -12.62
C GLY A 182 10.14 11.16 -12.05
N LEU A 183 11.26 10.44 -12.15
CA LEU A 183 12.53 10.80 -11.48
C LEU A 183 13.02 12.22 -11.81
N LYS A 184 12.94 12.67 -13.07
CA LYS A 184 13.33 14.05 -13.43
C LYS A 184 12.45 15.10 -12.75
N GLY A 185 11.16 14.79 -12.60
CA GLY A 185 10.20 15.59 -11.88
C GLY A 185 10.48 15.68 -10.38
N VAL A 186 10.88 14.57 -9.77
CA VAL A 186 11.33 14.51 -8.36
C VAL A 186 12.53 15.42 -8.12
N HIS A 187 13.57 15.35 -8.97
CA HIS A 187 14.71 16.27 -8.85
C HIS A 187 14.28 17.74 -8.98
N SER A 188 13.35 18.04 -9.89
CA SER A 188 12.78 19.39 -10.03
C SER A 188 11.98 19.84 -8.81
N ALA A 189 11.26 18.91 -8.15
CA ALA A 189 10.53 19.16 -6.92
C ALA A 189 11.47 19.42 -5.73
N LEU A 190 12.53 18.62 -5.58
CA LEU A 190 13.55 18.83 -4.56
C LEU A 190 14.27 20.17 -4.75
N HIS A 191 14.62 20.52 -5.99
CA HIS A 191 15.18 21.81 -6.30
C HIS A 191 14.21 22.96 -5.93
N LEU A 192 12.92 22.82 -6.23
CA LEU A 192 11.89 23.80 -5.87
C LEU A 192 11.82 24.05 -4.35
N ILE A 193 11.91 22.99 -3.54
CA ILE A 193 11.95 23.10 -2.08
C ILE A 193 13.15 23.97 -1.66
N THR A 194 14.34 23.68 -2.18
CA THR A 194 15.57 24.41 -1.83
C THR A 194 15.57 25.87 -2.32
N ALA A 195 14.91 26.14 -3.44
CA ALA A 195 14.86 27.47 -4.05
C ALA A 195 13.76 28.37 -3.46
N THR A 196 12.82 27.83 -2.69
CA THR A 196 11.69 28.59 -2.15
C THR A 196 12.15 29.51 -1.01
N PRO A 197 11.97 30.83 -1.12
CA PRO A 197 12.31 31.76 -0.04
C PRO A 197 11.43 31.54 1.20
N GLY A 198 12.04 31.62 2.39
CA GLY A 198 11.31 31.44 3.65
C GLY A 198 10.96 29.98 3.99
N MET A 199 11.53 29.01 3.28
CA MET A 199 11.37 27.59 3.58
C MET A 199 11.92 27.24 4.97
N THR A 200 11.07 26.71 5.85
CA THR A 200 11.51 26.23 7.17
C THR A 200 12.04 24.80 7.06
N PRO A 201 12.98 24.37 7.93
CA PRO A 201 13.49 23.00 7.91
C PRO A 201 12.40 21.94 8.14
N ALA A 202 11.42 22.25 9.00
CA ALA A 202 10.28 21.37 9.25
C ALA A 202 9.37 21.21 8.02
N TYR A 203 9.13 22.31 7.28
CA TYR A 203 8.32 22.25 6.06
C TYR A 203 9.06 21.57 4.91
N ALA A 204 10.35 21.86 4.74
CA ALA A 204 11.19 21.20 3.75
C ALA A 204 11.19 19.68 3.97
N ALA A 205 11.40 19.23 5.21
CA ALA A 205 11.37 17.82 5.56
C ALA A 205 10.00 17.18 5.30
N GLN A 206 8.90 17.90 5.55
CA GLN A 206 7.56 17.41 5.23
C GLN A 206 7.39 17.18 3.73
N LEU A 207 7.77 18.16 2.90
CA LEU A 207 7.64 18.06 1.44
C LEU A 207 8.55 16.98 0.84
N GLN A 208 9.75 16.82 1.40
CA GLN A 208 10.66 15.74 1.05
C GLN A 208 10.06 14.38 1.42
N ALA A 209 9.48 14.24 2.62
CA ALA A 209 8.84 13.00 3.05
C ALA A 209 7.62 12.62 2.18
N GLU A 210 6.78 13.59 1.79
CA GLU A 210 5.68 13.37 0.84
C GLU A 210 6.20 12.92 -0.54
N THR A 211 7.34 13.47 -0.97
CA THR A 211 8.01 13.05 -2.21
C THR A 211 8.55 11.62 -2.10
N ALA A 212 9.15 11.26 -0.96
CA ALA A 212 9.61 9.90 -0.70
C ALA A 212 8.46 8.88 -0.68
N GLN A 213 7.32 9.22 -0.06
CA GLN A 213 6.12 8.38 -0.11
C GLN A 213 5.63 8.14 -1.54
N ALA A 214 5.65 9.18 -2.39
CA ALA A 214 5.30 9.01 -3.79
C ALA A 214 6.25 8.05 -4.51
N MET A 215 7.55 8.08 -4.19
CA MET A 215 8.53 7.15 -4.75
C MET A 215 8.34 5.71 -4.25
N LEU A 216 8.01 5.52 -2.97
CA LEU A 216 7.63 4.20 -2.44
C LEU A 216 6.42 3.62 -3.19
N ASN A 217 5.40 4.44 -3.46
CA ASN A 217 4.20 4.01 -4.19
C ASN A 217 4.49 3.59 -5.64
N VAL A 218 5.54 4.13 -6.24
CA VAL A 218 5.97 3.79 -7.61
C VAL A 218 6.99 2.63 -7.60
N GLY A 219 7.52 2.25 -6.44
CA GLY A 219 8.49 1.17 -6.28
C GLY A 219 9.96 1.62 -6.28
N GLU A 220 10.23 2.92 -6.30
CA GLU A 220 11.57 3.52 -6.30
C GLU A 220 12.11 3.66 -4.86
N THR A 221 12.39 2.52 -4.22
CA THR A 221 12.71 2.46 -2.77
C THR A 221 14.02 3.12 -2.39
N ASP A 222 15.05 3.02 -3.24
CA ASP A 222 16.39 3.55 -2.94
C ASP A 222 16.37 5.09 -2.93
N VAL A 223 15.71 5.68 -3.93
CA VAL A 223 15.50 7.13 -4.02
C VAL A 223 14.62 7.63 -2.86
N ALA A 224 13.58 6.88 -2.51
CA ALA A 224 12.73 7.23 -1.37
C ALA A 224 13.52 7.26 -0.05
N LEU A 225 14.42 6.30 0.14
CA LEU A 225 15.25 6.19 1.35
C LEU A 225 16.23 7.38 1.45
N GLU A 226 16.91 7.71 0.36
CA GLU A 226 17.84 8.86 0.29
C GLU A 226 17.14 10.18 0.64
N ILE A 227 15.97 10.42 0.02
CA ILE A 227 15.16 11.62 0.28
C ILE A 227 14.71 11.67 1.75
N SER A 228 14.32 10.53 2.31
CA SER A 228 13.85 10.43 3.70
C SER A 228 14.96 10.70 4.71
N GLN A 229 16.16 10.15 4.48
CA GLN A 229 17.33 10.41 5.33
C GLN A 229 17.69 11.89 5.34
N THR A 230 17.72 12.52 4.16
CA THR A 230 17.96 13.97 4.02
C THR A 230 16.91 14.79 4.79
N ALA A 231 15.64 14.39 4.74
CA ALA A 231 14.55 15.06 5.44
C ALA A 231 14.61 14.92 6.97
N VAL A 232 15.01 13.74 7.45
CA VAL A 232 15.22 13.48 8.88
C VAL A 232 16.37 14.34 9.42
N GLU A 233 17.49 14.39 8.70
CA GLU A 233 18.64 15.23 9.07
C GLU A 233 18.28 16.71 9.07
N GLY A 234 17.63 17.19 8.00
CA GLY A 234 17.21 18.59 7.86
C GLY A 234 16.24 19.05 8.96
N SER A 235 15.34 18.17 9.41
CA SER A 235 14.41 18.47 10.50
C SER A 235 14.97 18.24 11.91
N ARG A 236 16.25 17.88 12.05
CA ARG A 236 16.86 17.45 13.33
C ARG A 236 16.05 16.34 14.01
N ASN A 237 15.63 15.34 13.23
CA ASN A 237 14.81 14.20 13.67
C ASN A 237 13.40 14.55 14.17
N LYS A 238 12.87 15.74 13.86
CA LYS A 238 11.54 16.18 14.32
C LYS A 238 10.40 15.89 13.34
N ASN A 239 10.69 15.36 12.15
CA ASN A 239 9.64 14.98 11.18
C ASN A 239 9.35 13.47 11.24
N ALA A 240 8.18 13.11 11.77
CA ALA A 240 7.75 11.72 11.91
C ALA A 240 7.53 11.00 10.57
N LEU A 241 7.06 11.71 9.54
CA LEU A 241 6.79 11.14 8.21
C LEU A 241 8.09 10.75 7.51
N ALA A 242 9.11 11.62 7.59
CA ALA A 242 10.45 11.34 7.08
C ALA A 242 11.07 10.13 7.79
N GLY A 243 10.93 10.05 9.12
CA GLY A 243 11.41 8.92 9.91
C GLY A 243 10.73 7.59 9.57
N LEU A 244 9.43 7.62 9.25
CA LEU A 244 8.68 6.44 8.82
C LEU A 244 9.21 5.92 7.48
N CYS A 245 9.32 6.80 6.48
CA CYS A 245 9.78 6.43 5.13
C CYS A 245 11.24 5.96 5.14
N GLY A 246 12.09 6.55 5.99
CA GLY A 246 13.48 6.14 6.15
C GLY A 246 13.67 4.78 6.84
N ARG A 247 12.71 4.33 7.66
CA ARG A 247 12.77 3.03 8.36
C ARG A 247 12.28 1.86 7.50
N THR A 248 11.48 2.15 6.47
CA THR A 248 10.90 1.13 5.57
C THR A 248 11.81 0.70 4.41
N GLY A 249 13.04 1.22 4.32
CA GLY A 249 14.03 0.76 3.34
C GLY A 249 14.65 -0.60 3.72
N PRO A 250 15.11 -1.41 2.76
CA PRO A 250 15.82 -2.65 3.06
C PRO A 250 17.08 -2.33 3.87
N VAL A 251 17.26 -2.97 5.02
CA VAL A 251 18.51 -2.92 5.78
C VAL A 251 19.62 -3.48 4.88
N ALA A 252 20.49 -2.60 4.38
CA ALA A 252 21.71 -3.01 3.71
C ALA A 252 22.56 -3.81 4.70
N ALA A 253 22.66 -5.11 4.46
CA ALA A 253 23.69 -5.93 5.07
C ALA A 253 25.05 -5.53 4.48
N GLY A 254 25.99 -5.04 5.30
CA GLY A 254 27.40 -4.96 4.90
C GLY A 254 28.32 -4.00 5.67
N GLY A 255 29.24 -4.59 6.43
CA GLY A 255 30.59 -4.09 6.79
C GLY A 255 30.65 -3.06 7.92
N VAL A 256 31.38 -3.25 9.02
CA VAL A 256 32.64 -3.98 9.28
C VAL A 256 32.58 -4.65 10.65
#